data_AF-A0A2N7W6Z7-F1
#
_entry.id   AF-A0A2N7W6Z7-F1
#
_cell.length_a   1.000
_cell.length_b   1.000
_cell.length_c   1.000
_cell.angle_alpha   90.00
_cell.angle_beta   90.00
_cell.angle_gamma   90.00
#
_symmetry.space_group_name_H-M   'P 1'
#
loop_
_entity.id
_entity.type
_entity.pdbx_description
1 polymer ?
#
loop_
_entity_poly.entity_id
_entity_poly.type
_entity_poly.pdbx_seq_one_letter_code
_entity_poly.pdbx_strand_id
1 'polypeptide(L)' 'MKTEFQVEGMSCQHCVAAVTNAIREHDEGAQVQVDLASGRVAVESTQSAETLKAAIDEAGYTVKDISSDAASGPSGGAAH' A
#
# COMPACT_ATOMS: atom_id res chain seq x y z
N MET A 1 6.89 10.58 -4.16
CA MET A 1 5.93 10.96 -3.09
C MET A 1 5.92 9.84 -2.07
N LYS A 2 5.69 10.13 -0.79
CA LYS A 2 5.71 9.12 0.28
C LYS A 2 4.29 8.85 0.75
N THR A 3 3.91 7.58 0.81
CA THR A 3 2.59 7.16 1.30
C THR A 3 2.75 6.08 2.36
N GLU A 4 1.96 6.16 3.42
CA GLU A 4 1.93 5.14 4.46
C GLU A 4 0.62 4.35 4.39
N PHE A 5 0.73 3.03 4.42
CA PHE A 5 -0.37 2.08 4.41
C PHE A 5 -0.38 1.31 5.71
N GLN A 6 -1.54 1.20 6.34
CA GLN A 6 -1.75 0.28 7.45
C GLN A 6 -2.25 -1.04 6.87
N VAL A 7 -1.49 -2.12 7.06
CA VAL A 7 -1.84 -3.42 6.46
C VAL A 7 -1.99 -4.46 7.56
N GLU A 8 -3.08 -5.20 7.52
CA GLU A 8 -3.33 -6.31 8.45
C GLU A 8 -2.90 -7.65 7.84
N GLY A 9 -2.49 -8.58 8.70
CA GLY A 9 -2.06 -9.93 8.29
C GLY A 9 -0.58 -10.09 7.95
N MET A 10 0.21 -9.00 7.95
CA MET A 10 1.67 -9.09 7.81
C MET A 10 2.35 -9.42 9.14
N SER A 11 2.54 -10.71 9.41
CA SER A 11 3.22 -11.17 10.64
C SER A 11 4.59 -11.80 10.38
N CYS A 12 4.99 -11.94 9.11
CA CYS A 12 6.19 -12.68 8.71
C CYS A 12 7.02 -11.89 7.69
N GLN A 13 8.35 -12.08 7.75
CA GLN A 13 9.29 -11.47 6.79
C GLN A 13 9.01 -11.88 5.32
N HIS A 14 8.44 -13.07 5.09
CA HIS A 14 7.99 -13.48 3.75
C HIS A 14 6.86 -12.60 3.20
N CYS A 15 5.94 -12.16 4.05
CA CYS A 15 4.84 -11.28 3.65
C CYS A 15 5.37 -9.91 3.20
N VAL A 16 6.39 -9.41 3.91
CA VAL A 16 7.09 -8.16 3.55
C VAL A 16 7.66 -8.24 2.14
N ALA A 17 8.34 -9.35 1.81
CA ALA A 17 8.92 -9.54 0.49
C ALA A 17 7.85 -9.64 -0.61
N ALA A 18 6.72 -10.29 -0.33
CA ALA A 18 5.60 -10.39 -1.28
C ALA A 18 5.03 -9.01 -1.61
N VAL A 19 4.72 -8.20 -0.60
CA VAL A 19 4.19 -6.83 -0.81
C VAL A 19 5.20 -5.93 -1.49
N THR A 20 6.47 -6.02 -1.09
CA THR A 20 7.53 -5.23 -1.73
C THR A 20 7.66 -5.58 -3.21
N ASN A 21 7.58 -6.87 -3.58
CA ASN A 21 7.61 -7.26 -4.98
C ASN A 21 6.38 -6.74 -5.73
N ALA A 22 5.17 -6.93 -5.19
CA ALA A 22 3.94 -6.45 -5.83
C ALA A 22 4.00 -4.95 -6.14
N ILE A 23 4.46 -4.14 -5.19
CA ILE A 23 4.66 -2.70 -5.43
C ILE A 23 5.71 -2.45 -6.52
N ARG A 24 6.83 -3.20 -6.50
CA ARG A 24 7.91 -3.06 -7.48
C ARG A 24 7.56 -3.54 -8.88
N GLU A 25 6.56 -4.40 -9.03
CA GLU A 25 6.02 -4.77 -10.34
C GLU A 25 5.32 -3.59 -11.02
N HIS A 26 4.78 -2.64 -10.25
CA HIS A 26 4.20 -1.40 -10.76
C HIS A 26 5.21 -0.25 -10.82
N ASP A 27 6.18 -0.19 -9.90
CA ASP A 27 7.24 0.81 -9.87
C ASP A 27 8.55 0.18 -9.41
N GLU A 28 9.41 -0.20 -10.36
CA GLU A 28 10.69 -0.87 -10.11
C GLU A 28 11.61 -0.10 -9.15
N GLY A 29 11.48 1.23 -9.12
CA GLY A 29 12.23 2.16 -8.28
C GLY A 29 11.58 2.48 -6.94
N ALA A 30 10.42 1.89 -6.63
CA ALA A 30 9.72 2.14 -5.38
C ALA A 30 10.54 1.68 -4.17
N GLN A 31 10.62 2.56 -3.16
CA GLN A 31 11.26 2.30 -1.88
C GLN A 31 10.18 1.87 -0.89
N VAL A 32 10.21 0.60 -0.48
CA VAL A 32 9.24 0.04 0.48
C VAL A 32 9.92 -0.16 1.83
N GLN A 33 9.30 0.35 2.88
CA GLN A 33 9.71 0.19 4.27
C GLN A 33 8.54 -0.38 5.06
N VAL A 34 8.74 -1.54 5.68
CA VAL A 34 7.69 -2.21 6.47
C VAL A 34 8.07 -2.24 7.93
N ASP A 35 7.18 -1.73 8.77
CA ASP A 35 7.23 -1.79 10.22
C ASP A 35 6.23 -2.85 10.71
N LEU A 36 6.73 -4.06 10.98
CA LEU A 36 5.91 -5.16 11.49
C LEU A 36 5.40 -4.91 12.92
N ALA A 37 6.12 -4.11 13.71
CA ALA A 37 5.73 -3.79 15.09
C ALA A 37 4.41 -3.02 15.15
N SER A 38 4.21 -2.09 14.20
CA SER A 38 2.99 -1.29 14.08
C SER A 38 2.08 -1.75 12.95
N GLY A 39 2.50 -2.71 12.12
CA GLY A 39 1.80 -3.15 10.91
C GLY A 39 1.75 -2.10 9.78
N ARG A 40 2.72 -1.18 9.75
CA ARG A 40 2.73 -0.01 8.87
C ARG A 40 3.67 -0.23 7.69
N VAL A 41 3.29 0.21 6.50
CA VAL A 41 4.04 0.06 5.25
C VAL A 41 4.22 1.43 4.62
N ALA A 42 5.42 1.99 4.70
CA ALA A 42 5.78 3.23 4.03
C ALA A 42 6.31 2.93 2.63
N VAL A 43 5.75 3.59 1.62
CA VAL A 43 6.13 3.43 0.22
C VAL A 43 6.47 4.78 -0.37
N GLU A 44 7.69 4.90 -0.87
CA GLU A 44 8.14 6.04 -1.66
C GLU A 44 8.14 5.65 -3.12
N SER A 45 7.18 6.19 -3.86
CA SER A 45 6.93 5.88 -5.28
C SER A 45 6.41 7.12 -6.00
N THR A 46 6.44 7.06 -7.33
CA THR A 46 5.79 8.05 -8.20
C THR A 46 4.31 7.75 -8.43
N GLN A 47 3.85 6.57 -8.05
CA GLN A 47 2.47 6.13 -8.18
C GLN A 47 1.56 6.72 -7.11
N SER A 48 0.27 6.85 -7.45
CA SER A 48 -0.78 7.26 -6.51
C SER A 48 -1.00 6.20 -5.44
N ALA A 49 -1.42 6.65 -4.25
CA ALA A 49 -1.74 5.76 -3.13
C ALA A 49 -2.78 4.68 -3.50
N GLU A 50 -3.71 5.01 -4.39
CA GLU A 50 -4.76 4.12 -4.89
C GLU A 50 -4.20 2.94 -5.69
N THR A 51 -3.26 3.23 -6.60
CA THR A 51 -2.55 2.23 -7.41
C THR A 51 -1.74 1.30 -6.51
N LEU A 52 -1.01 1.87 -5.56
CA LEU A 52 -0.23 1.09 -4.60
C LEU A 52 -1.12 0.23 -3.71
N LYS A 53 -2.25 0.77 -3.23
CA LYS A 53 -3.24 0.01 -2.46
C LYS A 53 -3.78 -1.17 -3.28
N ALA A 54 -4.13 -0.96 -4.55
CA ALA A 54 -4.60 -2.02 -5.42
C ALA A 54 -3.53 -3.11 -5.61
N ALA A 55 -2.27 -2.74 -5.80
CA ALA A 55 -1.16 -3.70 -5.88
C ALA A 55 -1.02 -4.55 -4.60
N ILE A 56 -1.20 -3.93 -3.42
CA ILE A 56 -1.16 -4.62 -2.13
C ILE A 56 -2.36 -5.59 -2.00
N ASP A 57 -3.54 -5.19 -2.46
CA ASP A 57 -4.76 -6.02 -2.43
C ASP A 57 -4.66 -7.22 -3.37
N GLU A 58 -4.15 -7.02 -4.60
CA GLU A 58 -3.87 -8.08 -5.58
C GLU A 58 -2.82 -9.09 -5.08
N ALA A 59 -1.87 -8.64 -4.25
CA ALA A 59 -0.91 -9.50 -3.56
C ALA A 59 -1.54 -10.33 -2.43
N GLY A 60 -2.82 -10.11 -2.12
CA GLY A 60 -3.59 -10.82 -1.10
C GLY A 60 -3.56 -10.16 0.28
N TYR A 61 -3.26 -8.86 0.37
CA TYR A 61 -3.17 -8.13 1.64
C TYR A 61 -4.16 -6.96 1.70
N THR A 62 -4.90 -6.86 2.80
CA THR A 62 -5.89 -5.79 2.96
C THR A 62 -5.30 -4.56 3.62
N VAL A 63 -5.36 -3.44 2.92
CA VAL A 63 -5.01 -2.12 3.44
C VAL A 63 -6.19 -1.55 4.25
N LYS A 64 -5.95 -1.26 5.53
CA LYS A 64 -6.93 -0.74 6.49
C LYS A 64 -6.98 0.78 6.56
N ASP A 65 -5.84 1.43 6.36
CA ASP A 65 -5.71 2.87 6.39
C ASP A 65 -4.64 3.34 5.40
N ILE A 66 -4.85 4.53 4.84
CA ILE A 66 -3.92 5.17 3.92
C ILE A 66 -3.69 6.59 4.41
N SER A 67 -2.51 6.80 4.97
CA SER A 67 -2.01 8.13 5.31
C SER A 67 -1.13 8.59 4.16
N SER A 68 -1.77 9.03 3.09
CA SER A 68 -1.16 9.80 2.00
C SER A 68 -1.86 11.13 2.00
N ASP A 69 -1.13 12.23 2.09
CA ASP A 69 -1.67 13.59 1.90
C ASP A 69 -2.09 13.86 0.44
N ALA A 70 -2.69 12.89 -0.24
CA ALA A 70 -3.32 13.00 -1.56
C ALA A 70 -4.76 12.48 -1.56
N ALA A 71 -5.38 12.24 -0.39
CA ALA A 71 -6.80 11.94 -0.29
C ALA A 71 -7.65 13.23 -0.35
N SER A 72 -7.63 13.90 -1.50
CA SER A 72 -8.75 14.75 -1.93
C SER A 72 -9.40 14.11 -3.15
N GLY A 73 -10.46 13.33 -2.88
CA GLY A 73 -11.39 12.85 -3.89
C GLY A 73 -12.32 11.74 -3.41
N PRO A 74 -13.46 12.06 -2.76
CA PRO A 74 -14.59 11.14 -2.71
C PRO A 74 -15.31 11.17 -4.06
N SER A 75 -15.37 10.05 -4.79
CA SER A 75 -16.24 9.85 -5.95
C SER A 75 -16.36 8.36 -6.23
N GLY A 76 -17.48 7.66 -6.06
CA GLY A 76 -18.82 8.08 -5.66
C GLY A 76 -19.65 6.83 -5.36
N GLY A 77 -20.48 6.92 -4.33
CA GLY A 77 -21.61 6.02 -4.17
C GLY A 77 -22.74 6.47 -5.08
N ALA A 78 -22.91 5.79 -6.21
CA ALA A 78 -24.14 5.71 -6.99
C ALA A 78 -24.27 4.24 -7.41
N ALA A 79 -25.40 3.53 -7.30
CA ALA A 79 -26.78 3.87 -7.01
C ALA A 79 -27.53 2.62 -6.51
N HIS A 80 -28.69 2.80 -5.87
CA HIS A 80 -29.88 1.99 -6.11
C HIS A 80 -31.14 2.79 -5.76
#